data_AF-A0AA41Q7V6-F1
#
_entry.id   AF-A0AA41Q7V6-F1
#
_cell.length_a   1.000
_cell.length_b   1.000
_cell.length_c   1.000
_cell.angle_alpha   90.00
_cell.angle_beta   90.00
_cell.angle_gamma   90.00
#
_symmetry.space_group_name_H-M   'P 1'
#
loop_
_entity.id
_entity.type
_entity.pdbx_description
1 polymer ?
#
loop_
_entity_poly.entity_id
_entity_poly.type
_entity_poly.pdbx_seq_one_letter_code
_entity_poly.pdbx_strand_id
1 'polypeptide(L)'
;MRNGVPSDDVRTDRPARAGRRTLSRDDWARAALEAMRESGLGAIAVEPLAERLGTTKGSFYWHFKDRDALVHAALEMWVAESDAMMAAAARITDPAERGRWLTEFAFTGPQGADISTTLLINSQHPVVGPFLERVTEDRIAWGARLNEELGLAPDVARQHALAAWMIAVGIALVRRGAPQLLPQGEESDAFKRYIMELLRPGPRRP
;
A
#
# COMPACT_ATOMS: atom_id res chain seq x y z
N MET A 1 65.39 -21.46 40.15
CA MET A 1 65.77 -20.07 39.81
C MET A 1 65.75 -19.92 38.29
N ARG A 2 65.20 -18.78 37.81
CA ARG A 2 65.00 -18.31 36.40
C ARG A 2 63.83 -18.96 35.66
N ASN A 3 62.61 -18.41 35.66
CA ASN A 3 62.08 -17.14 35.07
C ASN A 3 62.31 -17.00 33.56
N GLY A 4 61.24 -17.24 32.78
CA GLY A 4 61.05 -16.82 31.39
C GLY A 4 59.56 -16.56 31.15
N VAL A 5 59.24 -15.36 30.66
CA VAL A 5 57.92 -14.71 30.58
C VAL A 5 56.95 -15.40 29.61
N PRO A 6 55.63 -15.44 29.85
CA PRO A 6 54.64 -15.78 28.81
C PRO A 6 54.38 -14.55 27.92
N SER A 7 54.65 -14.66 26.63
CA SER A 7 54.27 -13.64 25.64
C SER A 7 52.78 -13.74 25.32
N ASP A 8 52.10 -12.59 25.44
CA ASP A 8 50.76 -12.33 24.92
C ASP A 8 50.71 -12.62 23.41
N ASP A 9 49.95 -13.64 23.01
CA ASP A 9 49.49 -13.79 21.62
C ASP A 9 47.98 -13.57 21.59
N VAL A 10 47.61 -12.28 21.62
CA VAL A 10 46.25 -11.85 21.31
C VAL A 10 46.05 -12.08 19.82
N ARG A 11 45.50 -13.25 19.49
CA ARG A 11 44.97 -13.55 18.17
C ARG A 11 43.79 -12.60 17.91
N THR A 12 44.10 -11.44 17.31
CA THR A 12 43.09 -10.51 16.81
C THR A 12 42.37 -11.17 15.64
N ASP A 13 41.21 -11.74 15.94
CA ASP A 13 40.29 -12.25 14.94
C ASP A 13 39.73 -11.04 14.18
N ARG A 14 40.28 -10.79 12.99
CA ARG A 14 39.84 -9.71 12.10
C ARG A 14 38.42 -10.07 11.65
N PRO A 15 37.40 -9.23 11.92
CA PRO A 15 36.04 -9.56 11.49
C PRO A 15 36.01 -9.69 9.97
N ALA A 16 35.52 -10.83 9.50
CA ALA A 16 35.28 -11.10 8.10
C ALA A 16 34.47 -9.93 7.50
N ARG A 17 34.98 -9.36 6.41
CA ARG A 17 34.31 -8.30 5.66
C ARG A 17 32.94 -8.85 5.25
N ALA A 18 31.86 -8.39 5.89
CA ALA A 18 30.51 -8.67 5.46
C ALA A 18 30.43 -8.29 3.96
N GLY A 19 30.28 -9.30 3.11
CA GLY A 19 30.22 -9.10 1.67
C GLY A 19 29.14 -8.08 1.35
N ARG A 20 29.50 -7.05 0.58
CA ARG A 20 28.58 -5.98 0.18
C ARG A 20 27.42 -6.63 -0.59
N ARG A 21 26.26 -6.79 0.07
CA ARG A 21 25.04 -7.29 -0.57
C ARG A 21 24.74 -6.40 -1.77
N THR A 22 24.81 -6.95 -2.97
CA THR A 22 24.30 -6.27 -4.17
C THR A 22 22.79 -6.20 -4.04
N LEU A 23 22.24 -4.99 -4.07
CA LEU A 23 20.79 -4.79 -4.04
C LEU A 23 20.17 -5.40 -5.30
N SER A 24 18.97 -5.93 -5.17
CA SER A 24 18.18 -6.48 -6.27
C SER A 24 17.28 -5.41 -6.89
N ARG A 25 16.72 -5.71 -8.07
CA ARG A 25 15.65 -4.91 -8.68
C ARG A 25 14.48 -4.70 -7.70
N ASP A 26 14.17 -5.72 -6.91
CA ASP A 26 13.06 -5.69 -5.96
C ASP A 26 13.35 -4.80 -4.74
N ASP A 27 14.59 -4.75 -4.25
CA ASP A 27 14.97 -3.84 -3.17
C ASP A 27 14.73 -2.37 -3.57
N TRP A 28 15.09 -2.03 -4.81
CA TRP A 28 14.85 -0.71 -5.38
C TRP A 28 13.36 -0.41 -5.59
N ALA A 29 12.60 -1.34 -6.16
CA ALA A 29 11.17 -1.17 -6.39
C ALA A 29 10.40 -1.01 -5.06
N ARG A 30 10.78 -1.77 -4.03
CA ARG A 30 10.21 -1.65 -2.68
C ARG A 30 10.52 -0.30 -2.06
N ALA A 31 11.76 0.18 -2.16
CA ALA A 31 12.14 1.50 -1.66
C ALA A 31 11.41 2.62 -2.41
N ALA A 32 11.17 2.47 -3.72
CA ALA A 32 10.40 3.40 -4.51
C ALA A 32 8.91 3.41 -4.12
N LEU A 33 8.31 2.24 -3.88
CA LEU A 33 6.94 2.13 -3.39
C LEU A 33 6.79 2.81 -2.02
N GLU A 34 7.74 2.60 -1.12
CA GLU A 34 7.74 3.25 0.20
C GLU A 34 7.90 4.77 0.10
N ALA A 35 8.85 5.25 -0.72
CA ALA A 35 8.98 6.70 -0.98
C ALA A 35 7.68 7.29 -1.57
N MET A 36 6.98 6.54 -2.43
CA MET A 36 5.68 6.96 -2.96
C MET A 36 4.59 7.05 -1.88
N ARG A 37 4.59 6.12 -0.91
CA ARG A 37 3.68 6.16 0.25
C ARG A 37 3.94 7.38 1.12
N GLU A 38 5.21 7.68 1.38
CA GLU A 38 5.64 8.76 2.27
C GLU A 38 5.40 10.16 1.65
N SER A 39 5.75 10.34 0.37
CA SER A 39 5.88 11.69 -0.21
C SER A 39 5.33 11.82 -1.63
N GLY A 40 4.65 10.79 -2.14
CA GLY A 40 4.02 10.79 -3.45
C GLY A 40 4.97 10.47 -4.61
N LEU A 41 4.45 10.50 -5.85
CA LEU A 41 5.18 10.06 -7.04
C LEU A 41 6.50 10.81 -7.26
N GLY A 42 6.54 12.11 -6.95
CA GLY A 42 7.74 12.95 -7.08
C GLY A 42 8.92 12.49 -6.22
N ALA A 43 8.67 11.75 -5.14
CA ALA A 43 9.71 11.26 -4.24
C ALA A 43 10.51 10.07 -4.81
N ILE A 44 10.05 9.47 -5.90
CA ILE A 44 10.81 8.44 -6.63
C ILE A 44 11.91 9.14 -7.42
N ALA A 45 13.02 9.44 -6.76
CA ALA A 45 14.22 10.00 -7.38
C ALA A 45 15.40 9.07 -7.12
N VAL A 46 16.27 8.90 -8.13
CA VAL A 46 17.31 7.87 -8.09
C VAL A 46 18.34 8.16 -6.99
N GLU A 47 18.76 9.42 -6.84
CA GLU A 47 19.79 9.82 -5.88
C GLU A 47 19.33 9.66 -4.42
N PRO A 48 18.17 10.20 -3.99
CA PRO A 48 17.67 9.96 -2.63
C PRO A 48 17.42 8.48 -2.33
N LEU A 49 16.94 7.70 -3.31
CA LEU A 49 16.74 6.26 -3.12
C LEU A 49 18.07 5.52 -3.02
N ALA A 50 19.09 5.90 -3.79
CA ALA A 50 20.43 5.33 -3.68
C ALA A 50 21.01 5.56 -2.28
N GLU A 51 20.87 6.79 -1.76
CA GLU A 51 21.31 7.16 -0.41
C GLU A 51 20.55 6.34 0.66
N ARG A 52 19.21 6.27 0.57
CA ARG A 52 18.37 5.46 1.48
C ARG A 52 18.76 3.99 1.48
N LEU A 53 19.16 3.46 0.32
CA LEU A 53 19.57 2.08 0.14
C LEU A 53 21.06 1.84 0.46
N GLY A 54 21.83 2.86 0.82
CA GLY A 54 23.25 2.74 1.10
C GLY A 54 24.09 2.34 -0.13
N THR A 55 23.67 2.76 -1.33
CA THR A 55 24.29 2.41 -2.60
C THR A 55 24.56 3.64 -3.47
N THR A 56 25.11 3.44 -4.67
CA THR A 56 25.39 4.53 -5.62
C THR A 56 24.33 4.65 -6.70
N LYS A 57 24.17 5.85 -7.27
CA LYS A 57 23.40 6.06 -8.50
C LYS A 57 23.85 5.14 -9.64
N GLY A 58 25.14 4.84 -9.73
CA GLY A 58 25.66 3.91 -10.74
C GLY A 58 25.05 2.50 -10.62
N SER A 59 24.80 2.03 -9.39
CA SER A 59 24.19 0.70 -9.16
C SER A 59 22.75 0.60 -9.68
N PHE A 60 22.01 1.71 -9.71
CA PHE A 60 20.63 1.78 -10.21
C PHE A 60 20.54 1.35 -11.68
N TYR A 61 21.46 1.85 -12.52
CA TYR A 61 21.43 1.60 -13.96
C TYR A 61 21.72 0.15 -14.37
N TRP A 62 22.17 -0.70 -13.44
CA TRP A 62 22.24 -2.15 -13.65
C TRP A 62 20.87 -2.83 -13.57
N HIS A 63 19.88 -2.20 -12.93
CA HIS A 63 18.55 -2.75 -12.71
C HIS A 63 17.46 -2.06 -13.54
N PHE A 64 17.61 -0.76 -13.80
CA PHE A 64 16.59 0.04 -14.48
C PHE A 64 17.22 0.97 -15.52
N LYS A 65 16.56 1.07 -16.68
CA LYS A 65 16.95 2.01 -17.73
C LYS A 65 16.72 3.47 -17.34
N ASP A 66 15.65 3.76 -16.61
CA ASP A 66 15.17 5.09 -16.28
C ASP A 66 14.25 5.05 -15.05
N ARG A 67 13.85 6.24 -14.60
CA ARG A 67 12.95 6.42 -13.45
C ARG A 67 11.57 5.78 -13.70
N ASP A 68 11.07 5.82 -14.93
CA ASP A 68 9.74 5.29 -15.25
C ASP A 68 9.70 3.76 -15.15
N ALA A 69 10.80 3.08 -15.50
CA ALA A 69 10.96 1.65 -15.26
C ALA A 69 10.95 1.30 -13.77
N LEU A 70 11.48 2.17 -12.91
CA LEU A 70 11.41 2.02 -11.46
C LEU A 70 9.99 2.26 -10.93
N VAL A 71 9.31 3.30 -11.42
CA VAL A 71 7.90 3.58 -11.08
C VAL A 71 7.03 2.38 -11.47
N HIS A 72 7.19 1.84 -12.67
CA HIS A 72 6.47 0.66 -13.12
C HIS A 72 6.68 -0.53 -12.16
N ALA A 73 7.92 -0.80 -11.78
CA ALA A 73 8.24 -1.90 -10.85
C ALA A 73 7.62 -1.69 -9.45
N ALA A 74 7.60 -0.46 -8.95
CA ALA A 74 6.93 -0.12 -7.71
C ALA A 74 5.40 -0.34 -7.80
N LEU A 75 4.80 0.00 -8.94
CA LEU A 75 3.38 -0.23 -9.19
C LEU A 75 3.03 -1.72 -9.36
N GLU A 76 3.91 -2.52 -9.95
CA GLU A 76 3.76 -3.99 -9.99
C GLU A 76 3.69 -4.57 -8.57
N MET A 77 4.55 -4.10 -7.66
CA MET A 77 4.50 -4.50 -6.25
C MET A 77 3.21 -4.06 -5.57
N TRP A 78 2.76 -2.84 -5.83
CA TRP A 78 1.49 -2.34 -5.31
C TRP A 78 0.29 -3.17 -5.77
N VAL A 79 0.25 -3.56 -7.04
CA VAL A 79 -0.78 -4.47 -7.57
C VAL A 79 -0.75 -5.80 -6.82
N ALA A 80 0.43 -6.39 -6.63
CA ALA A 80 0.56 -7.64 -5.89
C ALA A 80 0.10 -7.53 -4.43
N GLU A 81 0.36 -6.39 -3.76
CA GLU A 81 -0.18 -6.10 -2.42
C GLU A 81 -1.71 -5.99 -2.43
N SER A 82 -2.28 -5.31 -3.43
CA SER A 82 -3.73 -5.22 -3.62
C SER A 82 -4.35 -6.60 -3.85
N ASP A 83 -3.75 -7.43 -4.71
CA ASP A 83 -4.22 -8.78 -5.00
C ASP A 83 -4.17 -9.68 -3.76
N ALA A 84 -3.09 -9.59 -2.98
CA ALA A 84 -2.95 -10.34 -1.73
C ALA A 84 -4.01 -9.94 -0.69
N MET A 85 -4.33 -8.65 -0.59
CA MET A 85 -5.41 -8.14 0.26
C MET A 85 -6.78 -8.67 -0.20
N MET A 86 -7.07 -8.63 -1.50
CA MET A 86 -8.34 -9.16 -2.04
C MET A 86 -8.44 -10.68 -1.85
N ALA A 87 -7.34 -11.41 -2.00
CA ALA A 87 -7.29 -12.84 -1.74
C ALA A 87 -7.50 -13.16 -0.25
N ALA A 88 -6.98 -12.34 0.67
CA ALA A 88 -7.26 -12.47 2.10
C ALA A 88 -8.75 -12.24 2.40
N ALA A 89 -9.37 -11.23 1.80
CA ALA A 89 -10.80 -10.97 1.92
C ALA A 89 -11.64 -12.16 1.42
N ALA A 90 -11.26 -12.74 0.27
CA ALA A 90 -11.97 -13.88 -0.32
C ALA A 90 -11.94 -15.16 0.54
N ARG A 91 -11.01 -15.28 1.51
CA ARG A 91 -10.98 -16.40 2.48
C ARG A 91 -12.06 -16.30 3.56
N ILE A 92 -12.69 -15.14 3.73
CA ILE A 92 -13.80 -14.95 4.67
C ILE A 92 -15.06 -15.52 4.04
N THR A 93 -15.58 -16.62 4.60
CA THR A 93 -16.69 -17.37 3.99
C THR A 93 -18.03 -16.63 4.07
N ASP A 94 -18.35 -15.99 5.20
CA ASP A 94 -19.59 -15.21 5.34
C ASP A 94 -19.48 -13.89 4.56
N PRO A 95 -20.32 -13.65 3.53
CA PRO A 95 -20.31 -12.40 2.77
C PRO A 95 -20.53 -11.17 3.67
N ALA A 96 -21.32 -11.27 4.74
CA ALA A 96 -21.57 -10.15 5.62
C ALA A 96 -20.32 -9.80 6.44
N GLU A 97 -19.60 -10.80 6.92
CA GLU A 97 -18.30 -10.63 7.57
C GLU A 97 -17.26 -10.08 6.61
N ARG A 98 -17.22 -10.60 5.37
CA ARG A 98 -16.33 -10.12 4.31
C ARG A 98 -16.55 -8.64 3.99
N GLY A 99 -17.81 -8.21 3.90
CA GLY A 99 -18.18 -6.80 3.69
C GLY A 99 -17.80 -5.90 4.86
N ARG A 100 -18.01 -6.34 6.10
CA ARG A 100 -17.55 -5.62 7.29
C ARG A 100 -16.03 -5.46 7.25
N TRP A 101 -15.28 -6.55 7.07
CA TRP A 101 -13.82 -6.53 7.00
C TRP A 101 -13.29 -5.56 5.94
N LEU A 102 -13.86 -5.59 4.72
CA LEU A 102 -13.42 -4.70 3.64
C LEU A 102 -13.68 -3.23 3.99
N THR A 103 -14.86 -2.94 4.53
CA THR A 103 -15.25 -1.60 4.98
C THR A 103 -14.27 -1.12 6.06
N GLU A 104 -14.01 -1.92 7.09
CA GLU A 104 -13.05 -1.56 8.13
C GLU A 104 -11.63 -1.33 7.58
N PHE A 105 -11.16 -2.20 6.68
CA PHE A 105 -9.85 -2.07 6.05
C PHE A 105 -9.75 -0.78 5.24
N ALA A 106 -10.73 -0.50 4.39
CA ALA A 106 -10.75 0.68 3.52
C ALA A 106 -10.90 2.00 4.32
N PHE A 107 -11.62 1.99 5.45
CA PHE A 107 -11.95 3.22 6.18
C PHE A 107 -11.03 3.52 7.38
N THR A 108 -10.49 2.49 8.05
CA THR A 108 -9.87 2.68 9.38
C THR A 108 -8.45 2.18 9.55
N GLY A 109 -7.89 1.44 8.58
CA GLY A 109 -6.50 0.99 8.69
C GLY A 109 -5.49 2.16 8.54
N PRO A 110 -4.35 2.16 9.25
CA PRO A 110 -3.18 2.94 8.85
C PRO A 110 -2.70 2.60 7.42
N GLN A 111 -3.12 1.43 6.91
CA GLN A 111 -2.97 0.95 5.53
C GLN A 111 -4.14 1.33 4.60
N GLY A 112 -5.26 1.85 5.13
CA GLY A 112 -6.42 2.30 4.36
C GLY A 112 -6.13 3.56 3.51
N ALA A 113 -5.02 4.24 3.80
CA ALA A 113 -4.38 5.16 2.87
C ALA A 113 -3.45 4.37 1.93
N ASP A 114 -4.03 3.45 1.17
CA ASP A 114 -3.34 2.89 0.01
C ASP A 114 -2.86 4.05 -0.88
N ILE A 115 -1.76 3.86 -1.63
CA ILE A 115 -1.22 4.89 -2.52
C ILE A 115 -2.20 5.31 -3.61
N SER A 116 -3.34 4.63 -3.74
CA SER A 116 -4.49 4.99 -4.58
C SER A 116 -4.78 6.50 -4.63
N THR A 117 -4.70 7.25 -3.53
CA THR A 117 -4.88 8.72 -3.58
C THR A 117 -3.74 9.45 -4.30
N THR A 118 -2.49 9.07 -4.02
CA THR A 118 -1.30 9.53 -4.77
C THR A 118 -1.43 9.17 -6.25
N LEU A 119 -1.89 7.96 -6.56
CA LEU A 119 -2.05 7.53 -7.95
C LEU A 119 -3.16 8.33 -8.65
N LEU A 120 -4.27 8.62 -7.96
CA LEU A 120 -5.39 9.38 -8.52
C LEU A 120 -5.00 10.81 -8.90
N ILE A 121 -4.24 11.51 -8.06
CA ILE A 121 -3.74 12.86 -8.40
C ILE A 121 -2.68 12.84 -9.52
N ASN A 122 -2.10 11.67 -9.81
CA ASN A 122 -1.11 11.46 -10.87
C ASN A 122 -1.66 10.58 -12.01
N SER A 123 -2.99 10.48 -12.17
CA SER A 123 -3.62 9.56 -13.12
C SER A 123 -3.24 9.84 -14.58
N GLN A 124 -2.87 11.08 -14.90
CA GLN A 124 -2.42 11.49 -16.24
C GLN A 124 -0.99 11.05 -16.56
N HIS A 125 -0.24 10.51 -15.58
CA HIS A 125 1.10 9.99 -15.84
C HIS A 125 1.00 8.67 -16.62
N PRO A 126 1.73 8.50 -17.74
CA PRO A 126 1.54 7.39 -18.69
C PRO A 126 1.76 6.00 -18.08
N VAL A 127 2.60 5.90 -17.05
CA VAL A 127 2.82 4.65 -16.30
C VAL A 127 1.79 4.45 -15.18
N VAL A 128 1.24 5.51 -14.59
CA VAL A 128 0.37 5.39 -13.40
C VAL A 128 -1.07 5.11 -13.78
N GLY A 129 -1.61 5.84 -14.77
CA GLY A 129 -3.01 5.75 -15.18
C GLY A 129 -3.49 4.32 -15.43
N PRO A 130 -2.81 3.53 -16.28
CA PRO A 130 -3.22 2.16 -16.59
C PRO A 130 -3.25 1.23 -15.37
N PHE A 131 -2.32 1.40 -14.42
CA PHE A 131 -2.29 0.61 -13.19
C PHE A 131 -3.45 0.97 -12.26
N LEU A 132 -3.70 2.28 -12.09
CA LEU A 132 -4.79 2.77 -11.26
C LEU A 132 -6.15 2.33 -11.81
N GLU A 133 -6.36 2.49 -13.12
CA GLU A 133 -7.61 2.11 -13.80
C GLU A 133 -7.91 0.64 -13.57
N ARG A 134 -6.96 -0.25 -13.92
CA ARG A 134 -7.10 -1.69 -13.75
C ARG A 134 -7.44 -2.08 -12.31
N VAL A 135 -6.65 -1.64 -11.33
CA VAL A 135 -6.87 -2.01 -9.92
C VAL A 135 -8.20 -1.46 -9.39
N THR A 136 -8.60 -0.27 -9.84
CA THR A 136 -9.88 0.33 -9.45
C THR A 136 -11.05 -0.45 -10.04
N GLU A 137 -10.97 -0.83 -11.31
CA GLU A 137 -11.97 -1.70 -11.97
C GLU A 137 -12.10 -3.04 -11.25
N ASP A 138 -10.98 -3.70 -10.94
CA ASP A 138 -10.97 -4.98 -10.24
C ASP A 138 -11.62 -4.89 -8.85
N ARG A 139 -11.32 -3.82 -8.10
CA ARG A 139 -11.91 -3.55 -6.78
C ARG A 139 -13.40 -3.28 -6.86
N ILE A 140 -13.86 -2.46 -7.82
CA ILE A 140 -15.28 -2.18 -8.02
C ILE A 140 -16.02 -3.46 -8.43
N ALA A 141 -15.46 -4.24 -9.36
CA ALA A 141 -16.07 -5.48 -9.82
C ALA A 141 -16.17 -6.51 -8.69
N TRP A 142 -15.16 -6.61 -7.84
CA TRP A 142 -15.21 -7.48 -6.67
C TRP A 142 -16.23 -7.01 -5.64
N GLY A 143 -16.27 -5.70 -5.34
CA GLY A 143 -17.26 -5.13 -4.44
C GLY A 143 -18.70 -5.32 -4.94
N ALA A 144 -18.91 -5.23 -6.26
CA ALA A 144 -20.20 -5.50 -6.88
C ALA A 144 -20.64 -6.95 -6.65
N ARG A 145 -19.76 -7.93 -6.90
CA ARG A 145 -20.05 -9.35 -6.63
C ARG A 145 -20.39 -9.59 -5.16
N LEU A 146 -19.66 -8.98 -4.23
CA LEU A 146 -19.96 -9.08 -2.80
C LEU A 146 -21.34 -8.50 -2.46
N ASN A 147 -21.68 -7.36 -3.05
CA ASN A 147 -23.00 -6.74 -2.87
C ASN A 147 -24.14 -7.60 -3.45
N GLU A 148 -23.91 -8.30 -4.55
CA GLU A 148 -24.84 -9.28 -5.12
C GLU A 148 -25.02 -10.49 -4.19
N GLU A 149 -23.93 -11.03 -3.62
CA GLU A 149 -23.98 -12.10 -2.60
C GLU A 149 -24.80 -11.68 -1.37
N LEU A 150 -24.85 -10.38 -1.08
CA LEU A 150 -25.62 -9.78 0.00
C LEU A 150 -27.06 -9.38 -0.41
N GLY A 151 -27.47 -9.72 -1.63
CA GLY A 151 -28.84 -9.61 -2.11
C GLY A 151 -29.18 -8.32 -2.86
N LEU A 152 -28.20 -7.50 -3.25
CA LEU A 152 -28.44 -6.36 -4.14
C LEU A 152 -28.60 -6.82 -5.60
N ALA A 153 -29.45 -6.12 -6.35
CA ALA A 153 -29.54 -6.29 -7.80
C ALA A 153 -28.22 -5.85 -8.48
N PRO A 154 -27.79 -6.48 -9.60
CA PRO A 154 -26.46 -6.25 -10.19
C PRO A 154 -26.13 -4.77 -10.51
N ASP A 155 -27.09 -4.01 -11.03
CA ASP A 155 -26.95 -2.59 -11.34
C ASP A 155 -26.73 -1.76 -10.06
N VAL A 156 -27.53 -2.03 -9.03
CA VAL A 156 -27.43 -1.39 -7.71
C VAL A 156 -26.16 -1.80 -6.98
N ALA A 157 -25.74 -3.05 -7.10
CA ALA A 157 -24.55 -3.61 -6.47
C ALA A 157 -23.26 -2.94 -6.98
N ARG A 158 -23.17 -2.72 -8.31
CA ARG A 158 -22.06 -1.99 -8.93
C ARG A 158 -22.04 -0.51 -8.50
N GLN A 159 -23.21 0.14 -8.45
CA GLN A 159 -23.32 1.52 -7.97
C GLN A 159 -22.89 1.65 -6.50
N HIS A 160 -23.29 0.70 -5.64
CA HIS A 160 -22.87 0.65 -4.24
C HIS A 160 -21.35 0.46 -4.11
N ALA A 161 -20.76 -0.43 -4.90
CA ALA A 161 -19.31 -0.65 -4.89
C ALA A 161 -18.53 0.60 -5.32
N LEU A 162 -19.01 1.30 -6.35
CA LEU A 162 -18.43 2.58 -6.79
C LEU A 162 -18.57 3.66 -5.70
N ALA A 163 -19.73 3.78 -5.07
CA ALA A 163 -19.95 4.72 -3.97
C ALA A 163 -19.02 4.44 -2.78
N ALA A 164 -18.88 3.18 -2.38
CA ALA A 164 -17.96 2.77 -1.32
C ALA A 164 -16.50 3.18 -1.64
N TRP A 165 -16.04 2.94 -2.87
CA TRP A 165 -14.71 3.35 -3.32
C TRP A 165 -14.52 4.88 -3.29
N MET A 166 -15.50 5.65 -3.79
CA MET A 166 -15.44 7.12 -3.78
C MET A 166 -15.38 7.68 -2.35
N ILE A 167 -16.16 7.13 -1.43
CA ILE A 167 -16.16 7.55 -0.02
C ILE A 167 -14.80 7.21 0.62
N ALA A 168 -14.25 6.01 0.36
CA ALA A 168 -12.96 5.61 0.90
C ALA A 168 -11.82 6.53 0.42
N VAL A 169 -11.78 6.83 -0.88
CA VAL A 169 -10.82 7.77 -1.47
C VAL A 169 -11.02 9.17 -0.90
N GLY A 170 -12.26 9.64 -0.79
CA GLY A 170 -12.57 10.95 -0.21
C GLY A 170 -12.07 11.10 1.23
N ILE A 171 -12.31 10.10 2.07
CA ILE A 171 -11.82 10.07 3.45
C ILE A 171 -10.28 10.06 3.49
N ALA A 172 -9.63 9.27 2.63
CA ALA A 172 -8.17 9.24 2.55
C ALA A 172 -7.59 10.59 2.09
N LEU A 173 -8.24 11.29 1.16
CA LEU A 173 -7.85 12.64 0.73
C LEU A 173 -7.97 13.66 1.86
N VAL A 174 -9.10 13.66 2.59
CA VAL A 174 -9.28 14.56 3.74
C VAL A 174 -8.27 14.25 4.84
N ARG A 175 -8.02 12.98 5.14
CA ARG A 175 -7.00 12.55 6.13
C ARG A 175 -5.61 13.09 5.81
N ARG A 176 -5.26 13.16 4.51
CA ARG A 176 -3.97 13.68 4.06
C ARG A 176 -3.90 15.21 4.05
N GLY A 177 -4.93 15.87 3.52
CA GLY A 177 -4.89 17.32 3.25
C GLY A 177 -5.47 18.20 4.35
N ALA A 178 -6.41 17.67 5.14
CA ALA A 178 -7.12 18.40 6.18
C ALA A 178 -7.60 17.45 7.30
N PRO A 179 -6.68 16.73 7.98
CA PRO A 179 -7.04 15.73 8.99
C PRO A 179 -7.89 16.29 10.14
N GLN A 180 -7.79 17.60 10.42
CA GLN A 180 -8.61 18.30 11.42
C GLN A 180 -10.10 18.34 11.09
N LEU A 181 -10.49 18.09 9.83
CA LEU A 181 -11.89 17.99 9.42
C LEU A 181 -12.48 16.59 9.68
N LEU A 182 -11.64 15.59 9.97
CA LEU A 182 -12.10 14.27 10.33
C LEU A 182 -12.45 14.21 11.82
N PRO A 183 -13.55 13.54 12.19
CA PRO A 183 -13.90 13.30 13.59
C PRO A 183 -12.77 12.63 14.38
N GLN A 184 -12.64 12.99 15.65
CA GLN A 184 -11.59 12.50 16.55
C GLN A 184 -12.21 11.78 17.76
N GLY A 185 -11.46 10.89 18.42
CA GLY A 185 -11.94 10.17 19.60
C GLY A 185 -13.24 9.41 19.34
N GLU A 186 -14.22 9.52 20.24
CA GLU A 186 -15.51 8.83 20.14
C GLU A 186 -16.31 9.20 18.87
N GLU A 187 -16.13 10.42 18.34
CA GLU A 187 -16.80 10.83 17.11
C GLU A 187 -16.27 10.07 15.88
N SER A 188 -15.00 9.63 15.91
CA SER A 188 -14.41 8.78 14.86
C SER A 188 -15.13 7.42 14.80
N ASP A 189 -15.41 6.81 15.95
CA ASP A 189 -16.13 5.55 16.03
C ASP A 189 -17.59 5.70 15.62
N ALA A 190 -18.23 6.83 15.97
CA ALA A 190 -19.58 7.14 15.50
C ALA A 190 -19.63 7.34 13.98
N PHE A 191 -18.67 8.08 13.41
CA PHE A 191 -18.58 8.29 11.97
C PHE A 191 -18.28 6.99 11.21
N LYS A 192 -17.37 6.15 11.73
CA LYS A 192 -17.13 4.80 11.18
C LYS A 192 -18.41 3.98 11.13
N ARG A 193 -19.16 3.92 12.23
CA ARG A 193 -20.46 3.21 12.28
C ARG A 193 -21.47 3.78 11.28
N TYR A 194 -21.54 5.11 11.16
CA TYR A 194 -22.41 5.76 10.19
C TYR A 194 -22.06 5.35 8.75
N ILE A 195 -20.77 5.36 8.37
CA ILE A 195 -20.33 4.93 7.04
C ILE A 195 -20.60 3.44 6.81
N MET A 196 -20.35 2.59 7.81
CA MET A 196 -20.66 1.15 7.72
C MET A 196 -22.16 0.90 7.49
N GLU A 197 -23.03 1.63 8.18
CA GLU A 197 -24.48 1.51 7.99
C GLU A 197 -24.95 2.10 6.65
N LEU A 198 -24.34 3.21 6.23
CA LEU A 198 -24.62 3.83 4.92
C LEU A 198 -24.29 2.88 3.76
N LEU A 199 -23.21 2.12 3.89
CA LEU A 199 -22.72 1.19 2.87
C LEU A 199 -23.28 -0.23 3.03
N ARG A 200 -24.12 -0.48 4.05
CA ARG A 200 -24.67 -1.80 4.30
C ARG A 200 -25.63 -2.19 3.16
N PRO A 201 -25.38 -3.29 2.43
CA PRO A 201 -26.30 -3.76 1.41
C PRO A 201 -27.59 -4.33 2.03
N GLY A 202 -28.71 -4.11 1.34
CA GLY A 202 -30.05 -4.60 1.72
C GLY A 202 -30.92 -3.58 2.48
N PRO A 203 -32.23 -3.87 2.69
CA PRO A 203 -33.13 -2.95 3.38
C PRO A 203 -32.69 -2.73 4.82
N ARG A 204 -32.73 -1.46 5.27
CA ARG A 204 -32.61 -1.12 6.69
C ARG A 204 -33.77 -1.80 7.40
N ARG A 205 -33.48 -2.70 8.35
CA ARG A 205 -34.56 -3.19 9.22
C ARG A 205 -35.10 -1.98 9.99
N PRO A 206 -36.43 -1.79 10.04
CA PRO A 206 -37.05 -0.69 10.75
C PRO A 206 -36.74 -0.73 12.25
#